data_AF-A0AB37H6I6-F1
#
_entry.id   AF-A0AB37H6I6-F1
#
_cell.length_a   1.000
_cell.length_b   1.000
_cell.length_c   1.000
_cell.angle_alpha   90.00
_cell.angle_beta   90.00
_cell.angle_gamma   90.00
#
_symmetry.space_group_name_H-M   'P 1'
#
loop_
_entity.id
_entity.type
_entity.pdbx_description
1 polymer ?
#
loop_
_entity_poly.entity_id
_entity_poly.type
_entity_poly.pdbx_seq_one_letter_code
_entity_poly.pdbx_strand_id
1 'polypeptide(L)'
;MLDFLKRILIVALMAICVGLILIGGRAEAAENSINKETNEWTFPAKGEISDVFDSRGGIHKGLDIAGKYKSGVYAVADGKVVRSYYSGSYGNVIFIHHDNGYETVYAHLNKRIVNEGQKVKKGDKIGLMGNTGQSTGIHLHFEVHKGKWKIHKENAIDPFLVFGKGEIGQYVFALNHDPYGVVNVSGKLTVSETKTNNAARAFIGKNIEKPKQVSKSRQEKYEVGNKLKNEKVYVVKSGDTLSKISRFYHVSIQQLKSWNELENIDLIHPKQKIIIKANK
;
A
#
# COMPACT_ATOMS: atom_id res chain seq x y z
N MET A 1 -4.91 54.85 -21.02
CA MET A 1 -5.91 53.88 -20.52
C MET A 1 -5.44 52.43 -20.67
N LEU A 2 -4.92 52.04 -21.84
CA LEU A 2 -4.44 50.67 -22.11
C LEU A 2 -3.27 50.22 -21.20
N ASP A 3 -2.30 51.10 -20.92
CA ASP A 3 -1.15 50.74 -20.06
C ASP A 3 -1.53 50.58 -18.58
N PHE A 4 -2.56 51.30 -18.14
CA PHE A 4 -3.10 51.17 -16.79
C PHE A 4 -3.82 49.83 -16.63
N LEU A 5 -4.62 49.43 -17.61
CA LEU A 5 -5.29 48.12 -17.66
C LEU A 5 -4.28 46.95 -17.71
N LYS A 6 -3.21 47.08 -18.49
CA LYS A 6 -2.12 46.07 -18.53
C LYS A 6 -1.44 45.90 -17.17
N ARG A 7 -1.18 46.99 -16.45
CA ARG A 7 -0.57 46.93 -15.10
C ARG A 7 -1.48 46.27 -14.08
N ILE A 8 -2.78 46.57 -14.11
CA ILE A 8 -3.77 45.92 -13.23
C ILE A 8 -3.85 44.41 -13.51
N LEU A 9 -3.86 44.02 -14.79
CA LEU A 9 -3.91 42.61 -15.19
C LEU A 9 -2.69 41.83 -14.67
N ILE A 10 -1.48 42.42 -14.77
CA ILE A 10 -0.25 41.80 -14.28
C ILE A 10 -0.29 41.60 -12.75
N VAL A 11 -0.76 42.60 -12.00
CA VAL A 11 -0.88 42.50 -10.54
C VAL A 11 -1.91 41.44 -10.14
N ALA A 12 -3.04 41.38 -10.84
CA ALA A 12 -4.06 40.34 -10.62
C ALA A 12 -3.51 38.93 -10.91
N LEU A 13 -2.78 38.75 -12.02
CA LEU A 13 -2.10 37.48 -12.35
C LEU A 13 -1.07 37.08 -11.30
N MET A 14 -0.24 38.02 -10.82
CA MET A 14 0.72 37.74 -9.76
C MET A 14 0.02 37.35 -8.44
N ALA A 15 -1.06 38.04 -8.07
CA ALA A 15 -1.84 37.70 -6.88
C ALA A 15 -2.47 36.31 -6.97
N ILE A 16 -2.98 35.92 -8.15
CA ILE A 16 -3.48 34.57 -8.42
C ILE A 16 -2.36 33.54 -8.28
N CYS A 17 -1.19 33.77 -8.90
CA CYS A 17 -0.05 32.86 -8.81
C CYS A 17 0.44 32.68 -7.37
N VAL A 18 0.56 33.77 -6.59
CA VAL A 18 0.94 33.70 -5.17
C VAL A 18 -0.12 32.95 -4.36
N GLY A 19 -1.41 33.18 -4.64
CA GLY A 19 -2.51 32.43 -4.03
C GLY A 19 -2.42 30.93 -4.31
N LEU A 20 -2.14 30.55 -5.57
CA LEU A 20 -1.97 29.14 -5.96
C LEU A 20 -0.78 28.47 -5.27
N ILE A 21 0.35 29.18 -5.12
CA ILE A 21 1.54 28.68 -4.42
C ILE A 21 1.24 28.41 -2.93
N LEU A 22 0.53 29.34 -2.27
CA LEU A 22 0.18 29.20 -0.85
C LEU A 22 -0.81 28.06 -0.60
N ILE A 23 -1.74 27.81 -1.52
CA ILE A 23 -2.67 26.68 -1.44
C ILE A 23 -1.94 25.35 -1.65
N GLY A 24 -1.04 25.27 -2.64
CA GLY A 24 -0.24 24.08 -2.93
C GLY A 24 0.60 23.63 -1.73
N GLY A 25 1.28 24.57 -1.05
CA GLY A 25 2.13 24.24 0.10
C GLY A 25 1.37 23.68 1.32
N ARG A 26 0.08 24.04 1.48
CA ARG A 26 -0.74 23.51 2.59
C ARG A 26 -1.18 22.07 2.36
N ALA A 27 -1.53 21.71 1.13
CA ALA A 27 -1.91 20.35 0.78
C ALA A 27 -0.74 19.37 0.95
N GLU A 28 0.44 19.76 0.49
CA GLU A 28 1.67 18.97 0.63
C GLU A 28 2.06 18.78 2.11
N ALA A 29 1.96 19.84 2.94
CA ALA A 29 2.23 19.74 4.38
C ALA A 29 1.24 18.80 5.09
N ALA A 30 -0.04 18.83 4.70
CA ALA A 30 -1.07 17.96 5.27
C ALA A 30 -0.83 16.48 4.91
N GLU A 31 -0.55 16.17 3.64
CA GLU A 31 -0.20 14.82 3.18
C GLU A 31 1.06 14.30 3.89
N ASN A 32 2.09 15.13 4.01
CA ASN A 32 3.31 14.79 4.75
C ASN A 32 3.04 14.49 6.24
N SER A 33 2.12 15.22 6.89
CA SER A 33 1.75 14.95 8.28
C SER A 33 1.03 13.61 8.46
N ILE A 34 0.08 13.28 7.58
CA ILE A 34 -0.69 12.02 7.66
C ILE A 34 0.25 10.84 7.42
N ASN A 35 1.10 10.93 6.39
CA ASN A 35 2.11 9.92 6.10
C ASN A 35 3.02 9.69 7.30
N LYS A 36 3.48 10.75 7.97
CA LYS A 36 4.32 10.63 9.17
C LYS A 36 3.59 9.98 10.36
N GLU A 37 2.32 10.31 10.57
CA GLU A 37 1.49 9.76 11.65
C GLU A 37 1.08 8.30 11.43
N THR A 38 1.20 7.81 10.19
CA THR A 38 0.72 6.48 9.77
C THR A 38 1.78 5.63 9.08
N ASN A 39 3.04 6.04 9.09
CA ASN A 39 4.18 5.39 8.42
C ASN A 39 4.44 3.92 8.82
N GLU A 40 3.88 3.49 9.95
CA GLU A 40 4.00 2.12 10.46
C GLU A 40 2.76 1.28 10.18
N TRP A 41 1.69 1.85 9.63
CA TRP A 41 0.43 1.15 9.40
C TRP A 41 0.60 0.09 8.31
N THR A 42 -0.20 -0.96 8.33
CA THR A 42 -0.12 -2.00 7.30
C THR A 42 -1.46 -2.23 6.66
N PHE A 43 -1.47 -2.66 5.40
CA PHE A 43 -2.71 -3.02 4.71
C PHE A 43 -3.53 -4.05 5.53
N PRO A 44 -4.86 -3.88 5.61
CA PRO A 44 -5.72 -4.68 6.47
C PRO A 44 -6.08 -6.05 5.88
N ALA A 45 -5.91 -6.23 4.58
CA ALA A 45 -6.26 -7.45 3.87
C ALA A 45 -5.35 -7.65 2.65
N LYS A 46 -5.30 -8.89 2.17
CA LYS A 46 -4.70 -9.21 0.87
C LYS A 46 -5.81 -9.36 -0.17
N GLY A 47 -5.58 -8.85 -1.37
CA GLY A 47 -6.59 -8.85 -2.40
C GLY A 47 -6.31 -7.84 -3.49
N GLU A 48 -7.29 -7.61 -4.34
CA GLU A 48 -7.26 -6.64 -5.43
C GLU A 48 -8.08 -5.42 -5.02
N ILE A 49 -7.58 -4.21 -5.25
CA ILE A 49 -8.36 -2.99 -5.07
C ILE A 49 -9.48 -3.00 -6.10
N SER A 50 -10.71 -3.10 -5.65
CA SER A 50 -11.89 -3.11 -6.52
C SER A 50 -12.59 -1.76 -6.60
N ASP A 51 -12.40 -0.90 -5.60
CA ASP A 51 -12.95 0.46 -5.59
C ASP A 51 -12.17 1.37 -4.64
N VAL A 52 -12.20 2.68 -4.89
CA VAL A 52 -11.37 3.69 -4.22
C VAL A 52 -12.20 4.81 -3.61
N PHE A 53 -11.58 5.60 -2.74
CA PHE A 53 -12.22 6.72 -2.06
C PHE A 53 -12.76 7.75 -3.06
N ASP A 54 -13.90 8.36 -2.72
CA ASP A 54 -14.65 9.32 -3.54
C ASP A 54 -15.11 8.83 -4.93
N SER A 55 -15.02 7.53 -5.19
CA SER A 55 -15.67 6.95 -6.37
C SER A 55 -17.21 7.01 -6.27
N ARG A 56 -17.89 6.63 -7.36
CA ARG A 56 -19.36 6.63 -7.46
C ARG A 56 -19.96 8.03 -7.21
N GLY A 57 -19.30 9.08 -7.70
CA GLY A 57 -19.71 10.47 -7.50
C GLY A 57 -19.50 10.99 -6.09
N GLY A 58 -18.42 10.55 -5.40
CA GLY A 58 -18.09 11.02 -4.05
C GLY A 58 -18.82 10.30 -2.91
N ILE A 59 -19.54 9.22 -3.23
CA ILE A 59 -20.37 8.48 -2.24
C ILE A 59 -19.53 7.43 -1.51
N HIS A 60 -18.54 6.85 -2.18
CA HIS A 60 -17.71 5.81 -1.59
C HIS A 60 -16.64 6.43 -0.67
N LYS A 61 -16.70 6.16 0.64
CA LYS A 61 -15.81 6.80 1.65
C LYS A 61 -14.76 5.85 2.22
N GLY A 62 -14.29 4.92 1.40
CA GLY A 62 -13.31 3.92 1.79
C GLY A 62 -12.56 3.33 0.60
N LEU A 63 -11.82 2.27 0.88
CA LEU A 63 -11.09 1.44 -0.07
C LEU A 63 -11.71 0.04 -0.04
N ASP A 64 -12.12 -0.46 -1.20
CA ASP A 64 -12.64 -1.82 -1.33
C ASP A 64 -11.52 -2.75 -1.80
N ILE A 65 -11.23 -3.78 -1.01
CA ILE A 65 -10.22 -4.81 -1.32
C ILE A 65 -10.94 -6.15 -1.52
N ALA A 66 -11.12 -6.54 -2.78
CA ALA A 66 -11.70 -7.81 -3.18
C ALA A 66 -10.73 -8.96 -2.91
N GLY A 67 -11.21 -10.05 -2.33
CA GLY A 67 -10.35 -11.15 -1.93
C GLY A 67 -11.09 -12.47 -1.76
N LYS A 68 -10.43 -13.45 -1.15
CA LYS A 68 -11.02 -14.77 -0.93
C LYS A 68 -12.01 -14.72 0.23
N TYR A 69 -13.17 -15.35 0.08
CA TYR A 69 -14.14 -15.54 1.17
C TYR A 69 -13.47 -16.16 2.40
N LYS A 70 -13.77 -15.59 3.57
CA LYS A 70 -13.18 -15.97 4.87
C LYS A 70 -11.65 -15.82 4.96
N SER A 71 -11.02 -15.06 4.07
CA SER A 71 -9.62 -14.64 4.27
C SER A 71 -9.50 -13.70 5.47
N GLY A 72 -8.30 -13.62 6.07
CA GLY A 72 -8.08 -12.81 7.26
C GLY A 72 -8.14 -11.30 6.99
N VAL A 73 -8.74 -10.58 7.92
CA VAL A 73 -8.70 -9.10 8.01
C VAL A 73 -7.98 -8.73 9.30
N TYR A 74 -7.08 -7.76 9.22
CA TYR A 74 -6.09 -7.46 10.25
C TYR A 74 -6.15 -5.99 10.69
N ALA A 75 -5.87 -5.73 11.96
CA ALA A 75 -5.73 -4.37 12.48
C ALA A 75 -4.52 -3.70 11.83
N VAL A 76 -4.71 -2.49 11.30
CA VAL A 76 -3.67 -1.77 10.54
C VAL A 76 -2.60 -1.19 11.45
N ALA A 77 -2.94 -0.94 12.71
CA ALA A 77 -2.10 -0.40 13.75
C ALA A 77 -2.64 -0.82 15.13
N ASP A 78 -1.87 -0.53 16.18
CA ASP A 78 -2.30 -0.69 17.57
C ASP A 78 -3.54 0.17 17.85
N GLY A 79 -4.45 -0.32 18.69
CA GLY A 79 -5.62 0.45 19.07
C GLY A 79 -6.58 -0.28 19.99
N LYS A 80 -7.75 0.32 20.16
CA LYS A 80 -8.88 -0.23 20.94
C LYS A 80 -10.11 -0.34 20.04
N VAL A 81 -10.72 -1.52 20.02
CA VAL A 81 -12.00 -1.74 19.36
C VAL A 81 -13.07 -0.91 20.08
N VAL A 82 -13.63 0.08 19.39
CA VAL A 82 -14.65 0.97 19.96
C VAL A 82 -16.06 0.51 19.61
N ARG A 83 -16.24 -0.27 18.54
CA ARG A 83 -17.52 -0.89 18.17
C ARG A 83 -17.25 -2.22 17.45
N SER A 84 -18.06 -3.25 17.71
CA SER A 84 -18.01 -4.53 17.01
C SER A 84 -19.42 -5.14 16.94
N TYR A 85 -20.14 -4.90 15.85
CA TYR A 85 -21.57 -5.23 15.77
C TYR A 85 -22.02 -5.50 14.33
N TYR A 86 -23.30 -5.87 14.16
CA TYR A 86 -23.93 -6.01 12.84
C TYR A 86 -24.70 -4.73 12.49
N SER A 87 -24.38 -4.14 11.35
CA SER A 87 -25.07 -2.98 10.77
C SER A 87 -25.83 -3.40 9.51
N GLY A 88 -26.99 -2.80 9.25
CA GLY A 88 -27.73 -3.05 8.00
C GLY A 88 -26.93 -2.67 6.74
N SER A 89 -26.19 -1.55 6.80
CA SER A 89 -25.36 -1.08 5.67
C SER A 89 -23.99 -1.75 5.64
N TYR A 90 -23.21 -1.65 6.71
CA TYR A 90 -21.85 -2.21 6.75
C TYR A 90 -21.80 -3.73 6.95
N GLY A 91 -22.91 -4.39 7.29
CA GLY A 91 -22.91 -5.80 7.66
C GLY A 91 -22.18 -6.04 8.97
N ASN A 92 -21.44 -7.14 9.08
CA ASN A 92 -20.55 -7.33 10.22
C ASN A 92 -19.39 -6.32 10.13
N VAL A 93 -19.27 -5.46 11.13
CA VAL A 93 -18.33 -4.33 11.10
C VAL A 93 -17.58 -4.18 12.41
N ILE A 94 -16.32 -3.76 12.33
CA ILE A 94 -15.45 -3.45 13.46
C ILE A 94 -14.93 -2.02 13.28
N PHE A 95 -14.91 -1.26 14.37
CA PHE A 95 -14.33 0.08 14.44
C PHE A 95 -13.17 0.05 15.44
N ILE A 96 -12.00 0.54 15.05
CA ILE A 96 -10.82 0.60 15.92
C ILE A 96 -10.35 2.04 16.02
N HIS A 97 -10.29 2.54 17.26
CA HIS A 97 -9.65 3.82 17.56
C HIS A 97 -8.17 3.59 17.86
N HIS A 98 -7.32 4.37 17.21
CA HIS A 98 -5.87 4.27 17.28
C HIS A 98 -5.28 5.37 18.16
N ASP A 99 -4.12 5.10 18.76
CA ASP A 99 -3.47 6.03 19.70
C ASP A 99 -3.03 7.35 19.04
N ASN A 100 -2.85 7.35 17.71
CA ASN A 100 -2.54 8.54 16.91
C ASN A 100 -3.80 9.38 16.58
N GLY A 101 -4.96 9.07 17.17
CA GLY A 101 -6.19 9.84 17.04
C GLY A 101 -7.06 9.50 15.82
N TYR A 102 -6.67 8.50 15.03
CA TYR A 102 -7.45 8.02 13.89
C TYR A 102 -8.46 6.94 14.31
N GLU A 103 -9.47 6.75 13.49
CA GLU A 103 -10.39 5.62 13.60
C GLU A 103 -10.48 4.88 12.26
N THR A 104 -10.46 3.55 12.30
CA THR A 104 -10.58 2.71 11.11
C THR A 104 -11.82 1.83 11.18
N VAL A 105 -12.43 1.60 10.01
CA VAL A 105 -13.65 0.79 9.87
C VAL A 105 -13.36 -0.41 8.98
N TYR A 106 -13.78 -1.59 9.42
CA TYR A 106 -13.61 -2.85 8.71
C TYR A 106 -14.98 -3.49 8.50
N ALA A 107 -15.53 -3.35 7.29
CA ALA A 107 -16.91 -3.72 6.99
C ALA A 107 -17.04 -4.91 6.03
N HIS A 108 -18.29 -5.32 5.83
CA HIS A 108 -18.71 -6.47 5.02
C HIS A 108 -18.12 -7.81 5.46
N LEU A 109 -17.65 -7.91 6.70
CA LEU A 109 -16.99 -9.09 7.22
C LEU A 109 -17.94 -10.30 7.23
N ASN A 110 -17.40 -11.50 7.04
CA ASN A 110 -18.15 -12.71 7.31
C ASN A 110 -18.29 -12.94 8.83
N LYS A 111 -17.21 -12.66 9.57
CA LYS A 111 -17.13 -12.89 11.02
C LYS A 111 -16.26 -11.83 11.67
N ARG A 112 -16.73 -11.28 12.80
CA ARG A 112 -15.93 -10.51 13.75
C ARG A 112 -15.35 -11.47 14.78
N ILE A 113 -14.05 -11.35 15.07
CA ILE A 113 -13.38 -12.21 16.09
C ILE A 113 -12.82 -11.39 17.25
N VAL A 114 -13.20 -10.11 17.34
CA VAL A 114 -12.89 -9.20 18.45
C VAL A 114 -14.18 -8.52 18.93
N ASN A 115 -14.19 -8.13 20.20
CA ASN A 115 -15.32 -7.49 20.86
C ASN A 115 -15.05 -6.02 21.18
N GLU A 116 -16.11 -5.24 21.39
CA GLU A 116 -15.99 -3.86 21.87
C GLU A 116 -15.21 -3.80 23.19
N GLY A 117 -14.34 -2.80 23.32
CA GLY A 117 -13.45 -2.62 24.47
C GLY A 117 -12.10 -3.34 24.35
N GLN A 118 -11.97 -4.33 23.46
CA GLN A 118 -10.75 -5.11 23.29
C GLN A 118 -9.59 -4.26 22.74
N LYS A 119 -8.39 -4.40 23.32
CA LYS A 119 -7.15 -3.87 22.75
C LYS A 119 -6.64 -4.81 21.65
N VAL A 120 -6.16 -4.24 20.56
CA VAL A 120 -5.56 -4.95 19.43
C VAL A 120 -4.20 -4.36 19.11
N LYS A 121 -3.32 -5.19 18.57
CA LYS A 121 -2.01 -4.83 18.05
C LYS A 121 -2.02 -4.80 16.53
N LYS A 122 -1.11 -4.02 15.95
CA LYS A 122 -0.83 -4.04 14.52
C LYS A 122 -0.63 -5.49 14.06
N GLY A 123 -1.40 -5.89 13.05
CA GLY A 123 -1.35 -7.23 12.47
C GLY A 123 -2.13 -8.30 13.22
N ASP A 124 -2.83 -7.98 14.31
CA ASP A 124 -3.80 -8.88 14.90
C ASP A 124 -4.92 -9.15 13.90
N LYS A 125 -5.29 -10.42 13.75
CA LYS A 125 -6.47 -10.78 12.96
C LYS A 125 -7.71 -10.41 13.75
N ILE A 126 -8.55 -9.57 13.18
CA ILE A 126 -9.75 -9.02 13.83
C ILE A 126 -11.05 -9.54 13.24
N GLY A 127 -11.00 -10.07 12.01
CA GLY A 127 -12.17 -10.59 11.32
C GLY A 127 -11.80 -11.49 10.14
N LEU A 128 -12.85 -11.97 9.50
CA LEU A 128 -12.77 -12.73 8.25
C LEU A 128 -13.55 -11.98 7.17
N MET A 129 -12.95 -11.79 5.99
CA MET A 129 -13.57 -11.14 4.84
C MET A 129 -14.87 -11.85 4.42
N GLY A 130 -15.87 -11.08 4.01
CA GLY A 130 -17.19 -11.61 3.66
C GLY A 130 -17.92 -10.79 2.61
N ASN A 131 -19.24 -10.86 2.68
CA ASN A 131 -20.17 -10.19 1.77
C ASN A 131 -21.50 -9.95 2.52
N THR A 132 -21.45 -9.27 3.67
CA THR A 132 -22.64 -9.00 4.50
C THR A 132 -23.03 -7.52 4.47
N GLY A 133 -24.29 -7.20 4.75
CA GLY A 133 -24.81 -5.83 4.63
C GLY A 133 -25.06 -5.46 3.18
N GLN A 134 -24.92 -4.18 2.84
CA GLN A 134 -25.04 -3.67 1.48
C GLN A 134 -23.72 -3.86 0.73
N SER A 135 -23.53 -5.07 0.20
CA SER A 135 -22.33 -5.47 -0.53
C SER A 135 -22.71 -6.31 -1.75
N THR A 136 -22.02 -6.10 -2.87
CA THR A 136 -22.31 -6.77 -4.15
C THR A 136 -21.40 -7.96 -4.43
N GLY A 137 -20.37 -8.18 -3.62
CA GLY A 137 -19.39 -9.25 -3.79
C GLY A 137 -18.46 -9.40 -2.60
N ILE A 138 -17.60 -10.41 -2.61
CA ILE A 138 -16.67 -10.67 -1.49
C ILE A 138 -15.54 -9.64 -1.49
N HIS A 139 -15.54 -8.76 -0.50
CA HIS A 139 -14.49 -7.76 -0.31
C HIS A 139 -14.42 -7.30 1.15
N LEU A 140 -13.35 -6.57 1.47
CA LEU A 140 -13.28 -5.71 2.64
C LEU A 140 -13.56 -4.27 2.20
N HIS A 141 -14.55 -3.63 2.80
CA HIS A 141 -14.68 -2.18 2.75
C HIS A 141 -13.94 -1.59 3.94
N PHE A 142 -12.89 -0.81 3.67
CA PHE A 142 -12.00 -0.24 4.66
C PHE A 142 -12.06 1.29 4.65
N GLU A 143 -12.38 1.91 5.78
CA GLU A 143 -12.38 3.37 5.89
C GLU A 143 -11.29 3.84 6.88
N VAL A 144 -10.73 5.02 6.62
CA VAL A 144 -9.87 5.75 7.55
C VAL A 144 -10.52 7.09 7.88
N HIS A 145 -10.56 7.42 9.16
CA HIS A 145 -11.10 8.68 9.66
C HIS A 145 -10.04 9.40 10.48
N LYS A 146 -9.81 10.68 10.19
CA LYS A 146 -8.97 11.56 11.01
C LYS A 146 -9.81 12.07 12.18
N GLY A 147 -9.77 11.34 13.29
CA GLY A 147 -10.71 11.47 14.40
C GLY A 147 -11.76 10.36 14.41
N LYS A 148 -12.80 10.52 15.23
CA LYS A 148 -13.88 9.53 15.37
C LYS A 148 -14.69 9.40 14.08
N TRP A 149 -15.19 8.20 13.78
CA TRP A 149 -16.18 8.03 12.73
C TRP A 149 -17.46 8.82 13.05
N LYS A 150 -18.06 9.39 12.01
CA LYS A 150 -19.33 10.12 12.08
C LYS A 150 -20.29 9.63 11.01
N ILE A 151 -21.59 9.74 11.28
CA ILE A 151 -22.64 9.26 10.37
C ILE A 151 -22.56 9.91 8.98
N HIS A 152 -22.19 11.19 8.92
CA HIS A 152 -22.00 11.94 7.67
C HIS A 152 -20.59 11.81 7.08
N LYS A 153 -19.73 11.00 7.72
CA LYS A 153 -18.36 10.68 7.27
C LYS A 153 -17.48 11.90 6.99
N GLU A 154 -17.73 13.02 7.66
CA GLU A 154 -16.98 14.28 7.53
C GLU A 154 -15.50 14.17 7.94
N ASN A 155 -15.15 13.14 8.72
CA ASN A 155 -13.77 12.86 9.10
C ASN A 155 -13.08 11.83 8.19
N ALA A 156 -13.79 11.27 7.21
CA ALA A 156 -13.23 10.25 6.33
C ALA A 156 -12.16 10.86 5.43
N ILE A 157 -11.03 10.17 5.30
CA ILE A 157 -9.92 10.56 4.43
C ILE A 157 -9.61 9.43 3.45
N ASP A 158 -9.00 9.78 2.33
CA ASP A 158 -8.55 8.81 1.34
C ASP A 158 -7.50 7.86 1.97
N PRO A 159 -7.73 6.53 2.01
CA PRO A 159 -6.77 5.56 2.53
C PRO A 159 -5.42 5.56 1.79
N PHE A 160 -5.34 6.08 0.56
CA PHE A 160 -4.05 6.25 -0.14
C PHE A 160 -3.17 7.33 0.47
N LEU A 161 -3.71 8.25 1.28
CA LEU A 161 -2.89 9.16 2.11
C LEU A 161 -2.16 8.45 3.26
N VAL A 162 -2.55 7.20 3.55
CA VAL A 162 -1.96 6.37 4.61
C VAL A 162 -1.05 5.29 4.04
N PHE A 163 -1.48 4.67 2.95
CA PHE A 163 -0.80 3.52 2.35
C PHE A 163 0.07 3.84 1.13
N GLY A 164 0.08 5.11 0.72
CA GLY A 164 0.62 5.53 -0.56
C GLY A 164 -0.36 5.30 -1.71
N LYS A 165 -0.08 5.94 -2.84
CA LYS A 165 -0.93 5.90 -4.04
C LYS A 165 -1.06 4.49 -4.59
N GLY A 166 -2.29 4.07 -4.84
CA GLY A 166 -2.62 2.85 -5.56
C GLY A 166 -3.73 3.07 -6.61
N GLU A 167 -4.09 2.01 -7.31
CA GLU A 167 -5.09 2.04 -8.38
C GLU A 167 -6.02 0.81 -8.37
N ILE A 168 -7.19 0.94 -8.98
CA ILE A 168 -8.13 -0.18 -9.16
C ILE A 168 -7.45 -1.28 -10.00
N GLY A 169 -7.64 -2.54 -9.59
CA GLY A 169 -6.99 -3.70 -10.20
C GLY A 169 -5.63 -4.04 -9.59
N GLN A 170 -5.10 -3.18 -8.73
CA GLN A 170 -3.82 -3.40 -8.09
C GLN A 170 -3.94 -4.40 -6.93
N TYR A 171 -3.01 -5.35 -6.87
CA TYR A 171 -2.97 -6.34 -5.81
C TYR A 171 -2.20 -5.83 -4.59
N VAL A 172 -2.78 -5.98 -3.41
CA VAL A 172 -2.22 -5.56 -2.12
C VAL A 172 -1.98 -6.75 -1.21
N PHE A 173 -1.01 -6.62 -0.32
CA PHE A 173 -0.63 -7.64 0.65
C PHE A 173 -0.96 -7.16 2.06
N ALA A 174 -1.70 -7.96 2.82
CA ALA A 174 -1.89 -7.69 4.24
C ALA A 174 -0.54 -7.60 4.96
N LEU A 175 -0.48 -6.81 6.03
CA LEU A 175 0.69 -6.69 6.91
C LEU A 175 1.93 -6.01 6.28
N ASN A 176 1.79 -5.42 5.09
CA ASN A 176 2.80 -4.57 4.45
C ASN A 176 2.35 -3.10 4.47
N HIS A 177 3.25 -2.17 4.80
CA HIS A 177 2.96 -0.72 4.80
C HIS A 177 2.88 -0.17 3.37
N ASP A 178 3.91 -0.45 2.57
CA ASP A 178 3.99 -0.08 1.16
C ASP A 178 4.10 -1.36 0.30
N PRO A 179 2.98 -1.91 -0.19
CA PRO A 179 3.02 -3.04 -1.12
C PRO A 179 3.44 -2.63 -2.53
N TYR A 180 3.60 -1.33 -2.82
CA TYR A 180 3.84 -0.79 -4.15
C TYR A 180 5.32 -0.52 -4.42
N GLY A 181 6.05 -0.11 -3.36
CA GLY A 181 7.46 0.21 -3.38
C GLY A 181 7.73 1.47 -4.20
N VAL A 182 8.26 2.52 -3.57
CA VAL A 182 8.92 3.62 -4.30
C VAL A 182 10.28 3.15 -4.82
N VAL A 183 10.40 2.90 -6.12
CA VAL A 183 11.71 2.94 -6.80
C VAL A 183 12.01 4.41 -7.09
N ASN A 184 12.84 5.05 -6.26
CA ASN A 184 13.38 6.36 -6.61
C ASN A 184 14.19 6.25 -7.91
N VAL A 185 14.08 7.26 -8.78
CA VAL A 185 14.63 7.34 -10.16
C VAL A 185 16.17 7.20 -10.24
N SER A 186 16.87 7.00 -9.12
CA SER A 186 18.30 6.68 -9.07
C SER A 186 18.62 5.18 -8.95
N GLY A 187 17.63 4.28 -9.00
CA GLY A 187 17.87 2.83 -8.94
C GLY A 187 18.44 2.33 -7.61
N LYS A 188 18.42 3.17 -6.55
CA LYS A 188 18.86 2.78 -5.22
C LYS A 188 17.66 2.34 -4.38
N LEU A 189 17.67 1.09 -3.95
CA LEU A 189 16.75 0.56 -2.94
C LEU A 189 17.03 1.29 -1.62
N THR A 190 16.24 2.30 -1.29
CA THR A 190 16.24 2.88 0.06
C THR A 190 15.23 2.11 0.89
N VAL A 191 15.70 1.11 1.63
CA VAL A 191 14.98 0.63 2.83
C VAL A 191 14.82 1.86 3.71
N SER A 192 13.59 2.27 4.01
CA SER A 192 13.36 3.25 5.06
C SER A 192 13.99 2.66 6.33
N GLU A 193 15.01 3.34 6.85
CA GLU A 193 15.62 2.99 8.13
C GLU A 193 14.60 3.27 9.25
N THR A 194 13.59 2.41 9.39
CA THR A 194 12.82 2.32 10.62
C THR A 194 13.70 1.63 11.63
N LYS A 195 14.07 2.39 12.66
CA LYS A 195 14.85 1.97 13.82
C LYS A 195 14.24 0.70 14.43
N THR A 196 14.72 -0.46 14.03
CA THR A 196 14.45 -1.71 14.75
C THR A 196 15.22 -1.67 16.07
N ASN A 197 14.44 -1.71 17.15
CA ASN A 197 14.88 -1.80 18.53
C ASN A 197 15.88 -2.96 18.74
N ASN A 198 16.84 -2.74 19.64
CA ASN A 198 17.98 -3.60 19.96
C ASN A 198 17.68 -5.04 20.44
N ALA A 199 16.44 -5.53 20.35
CA ALA A 199 16.10 -6.92 20.64
C ALA A 199 16.50 -7.90 19.51
N ALA A 200 16.56 -7.43 18.26
CA ALA A 200 16.96 -8.27 17.12
C ALA A 200 18.49 -8.51 17.01
N ARG A 201 19.31 -7.69 17.68
CA ARG A 201 20.79 -7.85 17.68
C ARG A 201 21.28 -8.92 18.66
N ALA A 202 20.46 -9.39 19.59
CA ALA A 202 20.86 -10.37 20.60
C ALA A 202 20.85 -11.84 20.12
N PHE A 203 20.28 -12.13 18.94
CA PHE A 203 20.21 -13.48 18.38
C PHE A 203 21.27 -13.80 17.31
N ILE A 204 22.07 -12.83 16.86
CA ILE A 204 23.10 -13.00 15.81
C ILE A 204 24.52 -12.83 16.38
N GLY A 205 24.75 -13.43 17.55
CA GLY A 205 26.01 -13.34 18.27
C GLY A 205 26.58 -14.70 18.64
N LYS A 206 26.79 -15.61 17.68
CA LYS A 206 27.69 -16.76 17.86
C LYS A 206 28.44 -17.10 16.56
N ASN A 207 29.76 -17.06 16.68
CA ASN A 207 30.85 -17.33 15.73
C ASN A 207 30.54 -18.24 14.53
N ILE A 208 30.84 -17.74 13.33
CA ILE A 208 31.22 -18.56 12.17
C ILE A 208 32.55 -17.98 11.63
N GLU A 209 33.57 -18.83 11.55
CA GLU A 209 34.94 -18.50 11.17
C GLU A 209 35.07 -17.96 9.73
N LYS A 210 36.07 -17.09 9.52
CA LYS A 210 36.40 -16.48 8.22
C LYS A 210 37.04 -17.50 7.25
N PRO A 211 36.61 -17.63 5.99
CA PRO A 211 37.38 -18.36 4.99
C PRO A 211 38.44 -17.48 4.29
N LYS A 212 39.58 -18.10 4.00
CA LYS A 212 40.81 -17.57 3.38
C LYS A 212 40.62 -17.05 1.95
N GLN A 213 41.46 -16.09 1.56
CA GLN A 213 41.52 -15.46 0.23
C GLN A 213 41.91 -16.45 -0.89
N VAL A 214 41.24 -16.37 -2.04
CA VAL A 214 41.53 -17.13 -3.27
C VAL A 214 41.64 -16.18 -4.47
N SER A 215 42.53 -16.51 -5.42
CA SER A 215 43.09 -15.67 -6.48
C SER A 215 42.13 -15.19 -7.59
N LYS A 216 42.45 -14.01 -8.16
CA LYS A 216 41.68 -13.23 -9.15
C LYS A 216 41.19 -13.97 -10.41
N SER A 217 41.91 -14.96 -10.92
CA SER A 217 41.48 -15.72 -12.13
C SER A 217 40.30 -16.68 -11.88
N ARG A 218 40.02 -17.02 -10.60
CA ARG A 218 38.84 -17.79 -10.20
C ARG A 218 37.61 -16.87 -9.98
N GLN A 219 37.80 -15.57 -9.77
CA GLN A 219 36.72 -14.61 -9.53
C GLN A 219 35.87 -14.35 -10.77
N GLU A 220 36.46 -14.23 -11.97
CA GLU A 220 35.67 -13.94 -13.19
C GLU A 220 34.79 -15.12 -13.64
N LYS A 221 35.27 -16.37 -13.49
CA LYS A 221 34.43 -17.57 -13.74
C LYS A 221 33.35 -17.78 -12.66
N TYR A 222 33.61 -17.36 -11.42
CA TYR A 222 32.62 -17.39 -10.35
C TYR A 222 31.57 -16.28 -10.47
N GLU A 223 31.92 -15.10 -10.97
CA GLU A 223 30.98 -13.99 -11.18
C GLU A 223 30.03 -14.26 -12.35
N VAL A 224 30.52 -14.80 -13.47
CA VAL A 224 29.62 -15.22 -14.59
C VAL A 224 28.79 -16.45 -14.19
N GLY A 225 29.35 -17.38 -13.41
CA GLY A 225 28.66 -18.58 -12.93
C GLY A 225 27.61 -18.34 -11.82
N ASN A 226 27.78 -17.31 -10.97
CA ASN A 226 26.79 -16.94 -9.94
C ASN A 226 25.76 -15.91 -10.43
N LYS A 227 26.01 -15.17 -11.53
CA LYS A 227 25.00 -14.29 -12.14
C LYS A 227 23.82 -15.09 -12.74
N LEU A 228 24.04 -16.36 -13.09
CA LEU A 228 23.05 -17.22 -13.76
C LEU A 228 22.25 -18.16 -12.85
N LYS A 229 22.36 -18.08 -11.51
CA LYS A 229 21.70 -19.06 -10.62
C LYS A 229 20.44 -18.60 -9.88
N ASN A 230 20.01 -17.35 -10.02
CA ASN A 230 18.77 -16.85 -9.39
C ASN A 230 17.81 -16.15 -10.36
N GLU A 231 17.99 -16.33 -11.67
CA GLU A 231 17.09 -15.77 -12.70
C GLU A 231 16.21 -16.89 -13.27
N LYS A 232 14.89 -16.76 -13.12
CA LYS A 232 13.91 -17.61 -13.79
C LYS A 232 13.36 -16.86 -14.99
N VAL A 233 13.21 -17.53 -16.13
CA VAL A 233 12.60 -16.95 -17.33
C VAL A 233 11.18 -17.51 -17.49
N TYR A 234 10.20 -16.64 -17.47
CA TYR A 234 8.80 -16.96 -17.78
C TYR A 234 8.50 -16.62 -19.24
N VAL A 235 7.81 -17.51 -19.96
CA VAL A 235 7.38 -17.26 -21.35
C VAL A 235 5.88 -16.93 -21.34
N VAL A 236 5.55 -15.70 -21.73
CA VAL A 236 4.18 -15.17 -21.72
C VAL A 236 3.27 -16.01 -22.61
N LYS A 237 2.12 -16.43 -22.09
CA LYS A 237 1.07 -17.13 -22.83
C LYS A 237 -0.05 -16.17 -23.20
N SER A 238 -0.86 -16.54 -24.20
CA SER A 238 -2.08 -15.78 -24.52
C SER A 238 -2.98 -15.69 -23.28
N GLY A 239 -3.37 -14.47 -22.91
CA GLY A 239 -4.17 -14.18 -21.73
C GLY A 239 -3.38 -13.92 -20.43
N ASP A 240 -2.04 -13.95 -20.47
CA ASP A 240 -1.21 -13.53 -19.34
C ASP A 240 -1.16 -12.00 -19.22
N THR A 241 -1.02 -11.53 -17.98
CA THR A 241 -0.77 -10.11 -17.66
C THR A 241 0.45 -10.02 -16.74
N LEU A 242 1.14 -8.88 -16.73
CA LEU A 242 2.24 -8.67 -15.79
C LEU A 242 1.79 -8.84 -14.34
N SER A 243 0.56 -8.45 -14.02
CA SER A 243 -0.06 -8.68 -12.70
C SER A 243 -0.26 -10.17 -12.39
N LYS A 244 -0.59 -11.02 -13.37
CA LYS A 244 -0.65 -12.50 -13.17
C LYS A 244 0.73 -13.09 -12.88
N ILE A 245 1.74 -12.64 -13.64
CA ILE A 245 3.12 -13.11 -13.51
C ILE A 245 3.72 -12.65 -12.16
N SER A 246 3.54 -11.38 -11.81
CA SER A 246 3.89 -10.77 -10.53
C SER A 246 3.33 -11.57 -9.35
N ARG A 247 2.03 -11.94 -9.41
CA ARG A 247 1.36 -12.78 -8.41
C ARG A 247 1.96 -14.18 -8.29
N PHE A 248 2.27 -14.84 -9.40
CA PHE A 248 2.82 -16.20 -9.38
C PHE A 248 4.22 -16.26 -8.78
N TYR A 249 5.02 -15.21 -9.01
CA TYR A 249 6.42 -15.16 -8.58
C TYR A 249 6.67 -14.35 -7.31
N HIS A 250 5.64 -13.77 -6.69
CA HIS A 250 5.74 -12.94 -5.48
C HIS A 250 6.70 -11.74 -5.63
N VAL A 251 6.65 -11.07 -6.78
CA VAL A 251 7.48 -9.90 -7.12
C VAL A 251 6.58 -8.76 -7.60
N SER A 252 6.94 -7.49 -7.37
CA SER A 252 6.10 -6.36 -7.79
C SER A 252 6.13 -6.15 -9.30
N ILE A 253 5.11 -5.49 -9.85
CA ILE A 253 5.09 -5.16 -11.29
C ILE A 253 6.23 -4.18 -11.63
N GLN A 254 6.57 -3.26 -10.72
CA GLN A 254 7.73 -2.38 -10.91
C GLN A 254 9.05 -3.14 -10.94
N GLN A 255 9.21 -4.19 -10.11
CA GLN A 255 10.36 -5.09 -10.18
C GLN A 255 10.42 -5.82 -11.52
N LEU A 256 9.29 -6.36 -11.99
CA LEU A 256 9.22 -6.98 -13.33
C LEU A 256 9.57 -5.99 -14.44
N LYS A 257 9.05 -4.77 -14.38
CA LYS A 257 9.35 -3.69 -15.34
C LYS A 257 10.84 -3.38 -15.36
N SER A 258 11.43 -3.15 -14.18
CA SER A 258 12.85 -2.81 -14.03
C SER A 258 13.77 -3.94 -14.51
N TRP A 259 13.44 -5.21 -14.23
CA TRP A 259 14.29 -6.34 -14.64
C TRP A 259 14.21 -6.68 -16.13
N ASN A 260 13.16 -6.21 -16.81
CA ASN A 260 12.86 -6.55 -18.20
C ASN A 260 12.86 -5.35 -19.14
N GLU A 261 13.22 -4.16 -18.63
CA GLU A 261 13.28 -2.92 -19.39
C GLU A 261 11.98 -2.63 -20.17
N LEU A 262 10.83 -2.95 -19.55
CA LEU A 262 9.54 -2.79 -20.20
C LEU A 262 9.16 -1.30 -20.24
N GLU A 263 8.99 -0.75 -21.43
CA GLU A 263 8.55 0.65 -21.61
C GLU A 263 7.09 0.83 -21.20
N ASN A 264 6.24 -0.14 -21.55
CA ASN A 264 4.82 -0.15 -21.24
C ASN A 264 4.47 -1.32 -20.29
N ILE A 265 3.87 -0.97 -19.15
CA ILE A 265 3.45 -1.92 -18.10
C ILE A 265 2.13 -2.65 -18.43
N ASP A 266 1.38 -2.15 -19.41
CA ASP A 266 0.10 -2.70 -19.82
C ASP A 266 0.22 -3.64 -21.02
N LEU A 267 1.40 -3.68 -21.65
CA LEU A 267 1.60 -4.40 -22.90
C LEU A 267 2.70 -5.46 -22.77
N ILE A 268 2.26 -6.72 -22.69
CA ILE A 268 3.11 -7.90 -22.92
C ILE A 268 2.49 -8.77 -24.00
N HIS A 269 3.35 -9.42 -24.79
CA HIS A 269 2.92 -10.21 -25.93
C HIS A 269 3.15 -11.71 -25.70
N PRO A 270 2.29 -12.60 -26.23
CA PRO A 270 2.55 -14.03 -26.22
C PRO A 270 3.94 -14.35 -26.77
N LYS A 271 4.62 -15.31 -26.14
CA LYS A 271 6.01 -15.73 -26.39
C LYS A 271 7.10 -14.75 -25.93
N GLN A 272 6.74 -13.57 -25.42
CA GLN A 272 7.70 -12.67 -24.77
C GLN A 272 8.33 -13.35 -23.55
N LYS A 273 9.63 -13.15 -23.35
CA LYS A 273 10.36 -13.68 -22.19
C LYS A 273 10.41 -12.62 -21.10
N ILE A 274 10.01 -12.99 -19.88
CA ILE A 274 10.05 -12.16 -18.68
C ILE A 274 11.02 -12.78 -17.68
N ILE A 275 12.06 -12.05 -17.33
CA ILE A 275 13.07 -12.34 -16.31
C ILE A 275 12.46 -12.07 -14.93
N ILE A 276 12.57 -13.07 -14.07
CA ILE A 276 12.18 -13.03 -12.67
C ILE A 276 13.46 -13.22 -11.84
N LYS A 277 13.83 -12.20 -11.07
CA LYS A 277 14.96 -12.29 -10.13
C LYS A 277 14.39 -12.68 -8.76
N ALA A 278 14.68 -13.89 -8.29
CA ALA A 278 14.17 -14.36 -7.01
C ALA A 278 14.88 -13.63 -5.85
N ASN A 279 14.13 -12.99 -4.95
CA ASN A 279 14.65 -12.59 -3.65
C ASN A 279 14.60 -13.82 -2.72
N LYS A 280 15.75 -14.25 -2.22
CA LYS A 280 15.82 -15.21 -1.11
C LYS A 280 15.48 -14.51 0.20
#